data_AF-A0A8X7CTA2-F1
#
_entry.id   AF-A0A8X7CTA2-F1
#
_cell.length_a   1.000
_cell.length_b   1.000
_cell.length_c   1.000
_cell.angle_alpha   90.00
_cell.angle_beta   90.00
_cell.angle_gamma   90.00
#
_symmetry.space_group_name_H-M   'P 1'
#
loop_
_entity.id
_entity.type
_entity.pdbx_description
1 polymer ?
#
loop_
_entity_poly.entity_id
_entity_poly.type
_entity_poly.pdbx_seq_one_letter_code
_entity_poly.pdbx_strand_id
1 'polypeptide(L)'
;MLTLKRIIEVKLVTDFINDCDTRKIITHSEDEIWKKAIKEKTSAFHIPLTLEEDIIALIKPIESEVFDWMEDHDGIFTTEQKYSLKFCFNADGTVDRVKTADSLIHSKWLDEKTRFVLACQYLSSMDILSFFKKMNSSVRLLFLLQYSKANENFNAFEENVVRWVQQYKAKHMFESKSMCWCPIWFNWTSASLQSRLLDHLLEDDCIVFLDHVFENTNKVHLARFCMFRMSVEYREDLLKRFPLKVLRIYLSWPCHHFFLDAANKVWDLLPGNHFFCLLHIIICQKIVDLWEDFDYVELLRQFWRRSPDHLKQCVEGTDIFEILMEIVKHGFHQKDAPRHFFLHANGYYNVARCDYLIYKIIKHQ
;
A
#
# COMPACT_ATOMS: atom_id res chain seq x y z
N MET A 1 -20.82 -2.75 -2.43
CA MET A 1 -21.10 -4.07 -1.84
C MET A 1 -20.54 -5.13 -2.78
N LEU A 2 -19.66 -6.02 -2.31
CA LEU A 2 -19.09 -7.07 -3.15
C LEU A 2 -20.13 -8.16 -3.41
N THR A 3 -20.14 -8.72 -4.61
CA THR A 3 -21.00 -9.87 -4.94
C THR A 3 -20.44 -11.14 -4.31
N LEU A 4 -21.30 -12.13 -4.01
CA LEU A 4 -20.85 -13.44 -3.50
C LEU A 4 -19.81 -14.08 -4.42
N LYS A 5 -20.00 -13.94 -5.74
CA LYS A 5 -19.04 -14.36 -6.77
C LYS A 5 -17.66 -13.76 -6.51
N ARG A 6 -17.57 -12.45 -6.30
CA ARG A 6 -16.29 -11.76 -6.07
C ARG A 6 -15.61 -12.20 -4.78
N ILE A 7 -16.37 -12.49 -3.73
CA ILE A 7 -15.82 -13.00 -2.47
C ILE A 7 -15.17 -14.38 -2.67
N ILE A 8 -15.80 -15.25 -3.46
CA ILE A 8 -15.26 -16.58 -3.78
C ILE A 8 -13.98 -16.45 -4.62
N GLU A 9 -13.98 -15.59 -5.64
CA GLU A 9 -12.80 -15.29 -6.47
C GLU A 9 -11.60 -14.85 -5.61
N VAL A 10 -11.81 -13.84 -4.76
CA VAL A 10 -10.79 -13.34 -3.83
C VAL A 10 -10.31 -14.45 -2.90
N LYS A 11 -11.22 -15.28 -2.38
CA LYS A 11 -10.85 -16.38 -1.47
C LYS A 11 -9.94 -17.40 -2.16
N LEU A 12 -10.26 -17.79 -3.40
CA LEU A 12 -9.44 -18.72 -4.17
C LEU A 12 -8.03 -18.15 -4.44
N VAL A 13 -7.94 -16.88 -4.84
CA VAL A 13 -6.65 -16.23 -5.11
C VAL A 13 -5.82 -16.07 -3.84
N THR A 14 -6.45 -15.72 -2.72
CA THR A 14 -5.73 -15.54 -1.45
C THR A 14 -5.22 -16.86 -0.87
N ASP A 15 -5.97 -17.95 -1.02
CA ASP A 15 -5.50 -19.30 -0.67
C ASP A 15 -4.34 -19.72 -1.58
N PHE A 16 -4.41 -19.37 -2.87
CA PHE A 16 -3.33 -19.57 -3.83
C PHE A 16 -2.05 -18.82 -3.43
N ILE A 17 -2.14 -17.52 -3.11
CA ILE A 17 -0.99 -16.68 -2.71
C ILE A 17 -0.39 -17.12 -1.36
N ASN A 18 -1.18 -17.77 -0.51
CA ASN A 18 -0.70 -18.35 0.75
C ASN A 18 0.02 -19.69 0.59
N ASP A 19 -0.03 -20.31 -0.59
CA ASP A 19 0.78 -21.48 -0.93
C ASP A 19 2.24 -21.04 -1.22
N CYS A 20 3.19 -21.57 -0.45
CA CYS A 20 4.59 -21.13 -0.49
C CYS A 20 5.24 -21.39 -1.86
N ASP A 21 4.93 -22.53 -2.49
CA ASP A 21 5.48 -22.89 -3.79
C ASP A 21 4.93 -21.97 -4.88
N THR A 22 3.63 -21.69 -4.84
CA THR A 22 3.02 -20.65 -5.66
C THR A 22 3.74 -19.31 -5.50
N ARG A 23 3.94 -18.81 -4.27
CA ARG A 23 4.47 -17.45 -4.09
C ARG A 23 5.88 -17.30 -4.67
N LYS A 24 6.70 -18.35 -4.57
CA LYS A 24 8.02 -18.38 -5.21
C LYS A 24 7.93 -18.26 -6.73
N ILE A 25 6.93 -18.91 -7.34
CA ILE A 25 6.68 -18.82 -8.79
C ILE A 25 6.29 -17.38 -9.15
N ILE A 26 5.33 -16.78 -8.46
CA ILE A 26 4.84 -15.44 -8.83
C ILE A 26 5.97 -14.40 -8.70
N THR A 27 6.71 -14.42 -7.59
CA THR A 27 7.77 -13.43 -7.30
C THR A 27 9.00 -13.48 -8.21
N HIS A 28 9.25 -14.59 -8.92
CA HIS A 28 10.49 -14.78 -9.70
C HIS A 28 10.26 -15.10 -11.18
N SER A 29 9.02 -15.10 -11.64
CA SER A 29 8.71 -15.56 -12.99
C SER A 29 8.15 -14.44 -13.86
N GLU A 30 8.45 -14.50 -15.15
CA GLU A 30 7.83 -13.63 -16.15
C GLU A 30 6.31 -13.85 -16.15
N ASP A 31 5.54 -12.82 -16.55
CA ASP A 31 4.07 -12.84 -16.44
C ASP A 31 3.41 -14.09 -17.05
N GLU A 32 3.99 -14.64 -18.11
CA GLU A 32 3.49 -15.84 -18.78
C GLU A 32 3.64 -17.13 -17.97
N ILE A 33 4.67 -17.22 -17.12
CA ILE A 33 5.00 -18.45 -16.39
C ILE A 33 4.02 -18.66 -15.24
N TRP A 34 3.77 -17.63 -14.44
CA TRP A 34 2.81 -17.76 -13.33
C TRP A 34 1.38 -17.90 -13.85
N LYS A 35 1.00 -17.19 -14.94
CA LYS A 35 -0.33 -17.33 -15.57
C LYS A 35 -0.57 -18.77 -16.00
N LYS A 36 0.43 -19.43 -16.59
CA LYS A 36 0.37 -20.85 -16.95
C LYS A 36 0.23 -21.75 -15.72
N ALA A 37 1.02 -21.53 -14.67
CA ALA A 37 0.94 -22.34 -13.44
C ALA A 37 -0.43 -22.21 -12.74
N ILE A 38 -0.99 -21.00 -12.74
CA ILE A 38 -2.33 -20.72 -12.22
C ILE A 38 -3.39 -21.41 -13.07
N LYS A 39 -3.28 -21.33 -14.38
CA LYS A 39 -4.17 -22.03 -15.31
C LYS A 39 -4.16 -23.54 -15.10
N GLU A 40 -2.98 -24.14 -14.92
CA GLU A 40 -2.85 -25.57 -14.64
C GLU A 40 -3.49 -25.95 -13.29
N LYS A 41 -3.22 -25.17 -12.23
CA LYS A 41 -3.83 -25.40 -10.91
C LYS A 41 -5.35 -25.19 -10.92
N THR A 42 -5.85 -24.14 -11.55
CA THR A 42 -7.30 -23.84 -11.64
C THR A 42 -8.05 -24.85 -12.51
N SER A 43 -7.43 -25.32 -13.60
CA SER A 43 -7.98 -26.40 -14.44
C SER A 43 -8.20 -27.70 -13.65
N ALA A 44 -7.33 -28.01 -12.69
CA ALA A 44 -7.48 -29.16 -11.82
C ALA A 44 -8.71 -29.09 -10.90
N PHE A 45 -9.25 -27.88 -10.67
CA PHE A 45 -10.47 -27.67 -9.88
C PHE A 45 -11.75 -27.62 -10.73
N HIS A 46 -11.66 -27.87 -12.04
CA HIS A 46 -12.80 -27.79 -12.98
C HIS A 46 -13.56 -26.46 -12.92
N ILE A 47 -12.82 -25.36 -12.72
CA ILE A 47 -13.37 -24.01 -12.66
C ILE A 47 -13.80 -23.58 -14.08
N PRO A 48 -14.97 -22.92 -14.25
CA PRO A 48 -15.36 -22.36 -15.55
C PRO A 48 -14.34 -21.36 -16.10
N LEU A 49 -14.12 -21.35 -17.42
CA LEU A 49 -13.14 -20.46 -18.07
C LEU A 49 -13.32 -18.98 -17.73
N THR A 50 -14.57 -18.50 -17.64
CA THR A 50 -14.84 -17.10 -17.27
C THR A 50 -14.35 -16.77 -15.85
N LEU A 51 -14.46 -17.73 -14.93
CA LEU A 51 -13.97 -17.57 -13.55
C LEU A 51 -12.44 -17.69 -13.49
N GLU A 52 -11.81 -18.45 -14.38
CA GLU A 52 -10.34 -18.50 -14.52
C GLU A 52 -9.77 -17.13 -14.90
N GLU A 53 -10.37 -16.45 -15.88
CA GLU A 53 -9.97 -15.09 -16.29
C GLU A 53 -10.11 -14.08 -15.14
N ASP A 54 -11.23 -14.12 -14.40
CA ASP A 54 -11.47 -13.25 -13.24
C ASP A 54 -10.47 -13.51 -12.09
N ILE A 55 -10.05 -14.76 -11.89
CA ILE A 55 -9.04 -15.16 -10.92
C ILE A 55 -7.67 -14.61 -11.33
N ILE A 56 -7.27 -14.80 -12.58
CA ILE A 56 -5.98 -14.31 -13.12
C ILE A 56 -5.89 -12.78 -12.96
N ALA A 57 -6.96 -12.07 -13.29
CA ALA A 57 -7.04 -10.62 -13.16
C ALA A 57 -6.84 -10.10 -11.72
N LEU A 58 -7.15 -10.94 -10.71
CA LEU A 58 -7.02 -10.63 -9.30
C LEU A 58 -5.65 -10.93 -8.69
N ILE A 59 -4.80 -11.69 -9.36
CA ILE A 59 -3.53 -12.13 -8.77
C ILE A 59 -2.57 -10.95 -8.58
N LYS A 60 -2.40 -10.14 -9.63
CA LYS A 60 -1.52 -8.96 -9.59
C LYS A 60 -1.88 -7.94 -8.50
N PRO A 61 -3.15 -7.48 -8.34
CA PRO A 61 -3.47 -6.55 -7.27
C PRO A 61 -3.32 -7.15 -5.87
N ILE A 62 -3.65 -8.42 -5.66
CA ILE A 62 -3.52 -9.05 -4.33
C ILE A 62 -2.04 -9.31 -4.00
N GLU A 63 -1.23 -9.69 -5.00
CA GLU A 63 0.21 -9.79 -4.84
C GLU A 63 0.82 -8.43 -4.48
N SER A 64 0.42 -7.35 -5.15
CA SER A 64 0.85 -5.99 -4.79
C SER A 64 0.56 -5.71 -3.32
N GLU A 65 -0.65 -5.99 -2.84
CA GLU A 65 -0.99 -5.77 -1.42
C GLU A 65 -0.10 -6.59 -0.45
N VAL A 66 0.31 -7.79 -0.84
CA VAL A 66 1.28 -8.61 -0.10
C VAL A 66 2.68 -7.99 -0.15
N PHE A 67 3.13 -7.56 -1.32
CA PHE A 67 4.42 -6.91 -1.51
C PHE A 67 4.53 -5.62 -0.71
N ASP A 68 3.50 -4.77 -0.78
CA ASP A 68 3.41 -3.51 -0.04
C ASP A 68 3.43 -3.76 1.47
N TRP A 69 2.74 -4.80 1.93
CA TRP A 69 2.86 -5.24 3.32
C TRP A 69 4.29 -5.68 3.66
N MET A 70 4.95 -6.46 2.80
CA MET A 70 6.31 -6.93 3.05
C MET A 70 7.33 -5.80 3.05
N GLU A 71 7.19 -4.81 2.18
CA GLU A 71 8.04 -3.61 2.12
C GLU A 71 7.88 -2.76 3.40
N ASP A 72 6.66 -2.62 3.91
CA ASP A 72 6.39 -1.96 5.19
C ASP A 72 7.06 -2.64 6.40
N HIS A 73 7.47 -3.90 6.23
CA HIS A 73 8.13 -4.73 7.25
C HIS A 73 9.54 -5.13 6.81
N ASP A 74 10.14 -4.38 5.89
CA ASP A 74 11.49 -4.67 5.45
C ASP A 74 12.49 -4.58 6.63
N GLY A 75 13.47 -5.48 6.63
CA GLY A 75 14.43 -5.63 7.73
C GLY A 75 13.90 -6.37 8.97
N ILE A 76 12.62 -6.76 9.01
CA ILE A 76 12.07 -7.62 10.09
C ILE A 76 12.26 -9.09 9.75
N PHE A 77 11.93 -9.46 8.51
CA PHE A 77 11.97 -10.84 8.05
C PHE A 77 13.20 -11.12 7.20
N THR A 78 13.79 -12.30 7.34
CA THR A 78 14.81 -12.79 6.41
C THR A 78 14.18 -13.09 5.04
N THR A 79 15.00 -13.13 4.00
CA THR A 79 14.55 -13.49 2.64
C THR A 79 13.85 -14.85 2.61
N GLU A 80 14.33 -15.85 3.37
CA GLU A 80 13.69 -17.16 3.46
C GLU A 80 12.34 -17.11 4.18
N GLN A 81 12.25 -16.30 5.24
CA GLN A 81 11.01 -16.14 6.00
C GLN A 81 9.91 -15.50 5.14
N LYS A 82 10.26 -14.49 4.33
CA LYS A 82 9.33 -13.75 3.45
C LYS A 82 8.45 -14.67 2.59
N TYR A 83 9.00 -15.76 2.04
CA TYR A 83 8.22 -16.70 1.21
C TYR A 83 7.27 -17.61 1.99
N SER A 84 7.51 -17.80 3.29
CA SER A 84 6.74 -18.71 4.14
C SER A 84 5.68 -17.99 4.98
N LEU A 85 5.59 -16.66 4.88
CA LEU A 85 4.57 -15.88 5.61
C LEU A 85 3.15 -16.30 5.19
N LYS A 86 2.23 -16.34 6.13
CA LYS A 86 0.81 -16.56 5.86
C LYS A 86 0.06 -15.26 6.11
N PHE A 87 -0.67 -14.80 5.10
CA PHE A 87 -1.41 -13.56 5.12
C PHE A 87 -2.88 -13.81 5.41
N CYS A 88 -3.47 -12.94 6.21
CA CYS A 88 -4.91 -12.82 6.38
C CYS A 88 -5.41 -11.73 5.43
N PHE A 89 -6.53 -11.97 4.77
CA PHE A 89 -7.09 -11.04 3.78
C PHE A 89 -8.50 -10.61 4.17
N ASN A 90 -8.85 -9.37 3.81
CA ASN A 90 -10.21 -8.85 3.86
C ASN A 90 -11.04 -9.43 2.70
N ALA A 91 -12.36 -9.24 2.75
CA ALA A 91 -13.27 -9.74 1.71
C ALA A 91 -13.04 -9.10 0.33
N ASP A 92 -12.38 -7.94 0.27
CA ASP A 92 -11.99 -7.25 -0.96
C ASP A 92 -10.61 -7.66 -1.50
N GLY A 93 -9.91 -8.59 -0.83
CA GLY A 93 -8.60 -9.09 -1.23
C GLY A 93 -7.42 -8.24 -0.75
N THR A 94 -7.67 -7.15 -0.04
CA THR A 94 -6.59 -6.42 0.65
C THR A 94 -6.08 -7.22 1.84
N VAL A 95 -4.81 -7.04 2.21
CA VAL A 95 -4.25 -7.69 3.41
C VAL A 95 -4.89 -7.11 4.67
N ASP A 96 -5.48 -7.97 5.49
CA ASP A 96 -5.87 -7.64 6.86
C ASP A 96 -4.59 -7.56 7.70
N ARG A 97 -4.01 -6.36 7.73
CA ARG A 97 -2.70 -6.12 8.32
C ARG A 97 -2.67 -6.51 9.80
N VAL A 98 -3.72 -6.19 10.54
CA VAL A 98 -3.83 -6.48 11.97
C VAL A 98 -3.93 -7.98 12.22
N LYS A 99 -4.86 -8.68 11.56
CA LYS A 99 -4.99 -10.13 11.74
C LYS A 99 -3.75 -10.89 11.25
N THR A 100 -3.13 -10.44 10.16
CA THR A 100 -1.89 -11.01 9.65
C THR A 100 -0.79 -10.89 10.70
N ALA A 101 -0.59 -9.69 11.25
CA ALA A 101 0.40 -9.47 12.29
C ALA A 101 0.13 -10.30 13.54
N ASP A 102 -1.12 -10.33 14.02
CA ASP A 102 -1.50 -11.14 15.17
C ASP A 102 -1.18 -12.62 14.92
N SER A 103 -1.55 -13.16 13.77
CA SER A 103 -1.23 -14.55 13.38
C SER A 103 0.28 -14.82 13.43
N LEU A 104 1.09 -13.91 12.91
CA LEU A 104 2.55 -14.02 12.89
C LEU A 104 3.17 -13.88 14.28
N ILE A 105 2.70 -12.92 15.09
CA ILE A 105 3.12 -12.71 16.49
C ILE A 105 2.93 -13.99 17.31
N HIS A 106 1.85 -14.72 17.07
CA HIS A 106 1.53 -15.96 17.79
C HIS A 106 2.14 -17.21 17.13
N SER A 107 2.81 -17.08 15.98
CA SER A 107 3.41 -18.21 15.27
C SER A 107 4.68 -18.70 15.95
N LYS A 108 4.74 -19.99 16.28
CA LYS A 108 5.96 -20.62 16.82
C LYS A 108 7.10 -20.73 15.80
N TRP A 109 6.82 -20.53 14.52
CA TRP A 109 7.80 -20.61 13.45
C TRP A 109 8.73 -19.39 13.40
N LEU A 110 8.26 -18.22 13.86
CA LEU A 110 9.11 -17.04 14.00
C LEU A 110 9.91 -17.07 15.31
N ASP A 111 11.14 -16.58 15.26
CA ASP A 111 11.94 -16.41 16.48
C ASP A 111 11.31 -15.34 17.40
N GLU A 112 11.69 -15.38 18.68
CA GLU A 112 11.11 -14.48 19.69
C GLU A 112 11.41 -13.00 19.42
N LYS A 113 12.57 -12.68 18.83
CA LYS A 113 12.94 -11.30 18.50
C LYS A 113 12.02 -10.75 17.41
N THR A 114 11.84 -11.50 16.32
CA THR A 114 10.95 -11.10 15.22
C THR A 114 9.51 -10.91 15.69
N ARG A 115 9.00 -11.83 16.52
CA ARG A 115 7.65 -11.70 17.10
C ARG A 115 7.51 -10.48 18.01
N PHE A 116 8.54 -10.17 18.79
CA PHE A 116 8.53 -8.98 19.63
C PHE A 116 8.57 -7.69 18.81
N VAL A 117 9.38 -7.61 17.74
CA VAL A 117 9.38 -6.46 16.81
C VAL A 117 7.97 -6.24 16.26
N LEU A 118 7.34 -7.31 15.76
CA LEU A 118 5.96 -7.24 15.24
C LEU A 118 4.96 -6.83 16.32
N ALA A 119 5.06 -7.38 17.53
CA ALA A 119 4.19 -7.02 18.63
C ALA A 119 4.31 -5.53 19.00
N CYS A 120 5.54 -5.00 19.00
CA CYS A 120 5.80 -3.57 19.16
C CYS A 120 5.22 -2.76 18.00
N GLN A 121 5.43 -3.19 16.75
CA GLN A 121 4.89 -2.49 15.58
C GLN A 121 3.36 -2.44 15.59
N TYR A 122 2.68 -3.50 16.00
CA TYR A 122 1.21 -3.56 16.04
C TYR A 122 0.64 -3.33 17.44
N LEU A 123 1.40 -2.71 18.35
CA LEU A 123 0.96 -2.33 19.70
C LEU A 123 0.21 -3.44 20.46
N SER A 124 0.64 -4.70 20.30
CA SER A 124 0.03 -5.82 21.01
C SER A 124 0.53 -5.86 22.45
N SER A 125 -0.03 -5.00 23.31
CA SER A 125 0.43 -4.76 24.67
C SER A 125 0.68 -6.03 25.50
N MET A 126 -0.20 -7.02 25.39
CA MET A 126 -0.08 -8.29 26.11
C MET A 126 1.11 -9.12 25.61
N ASP A 127 1.30 -9.17 24.29
CA ASP A 127 2.41 -9.89 23.66
C ASP A 127 3.74 -9.20 23.92
N ILE A 128 3.78 -7.86 23.82
CA ILE A 128 4.96 -7.04 24.16
C ILE A 128 5.43 -7.40 25.57
N LEU A 129 4.55 -7.37 26.58
CA LEU A 129 4.92 -7.70 27.96
C LEU A 129 5.35 -9.16 28.12
N SER A 130 4.67 -10.08 27.44
CA SER A 130 4.95 -11.52 27.48
C SER A 130 6.34 -11.81 26.91
N PHE A 131 6.65 -11.30 25.73
CA PHE A 131 7.96 -11.48 25.09
C PHE A 131 9.05 -10.75 25.85
N PHE A 132 8.81 -9.49 26.26
CA PHE A 132 9.80 -8.71 26.99
C PHE A 132 10.24 -9.45 28.25
N LYS A 133 9.30 -9.97 29.05
CA LYS A 133 9.60 -10.75 30.27
C LYS A 133 10.42 -12.02 29.98
N LYS A 134 10.16 -12.71 28.86
CA LYS A 134 10.86 -13.95 28.47
C LYS A 134 12.27 -13.70 27.95
N MET A 135 12.51 -12.55 27.32
CA MET A 135 13.83 -12.22 26.77
C MET A 135 14.87 -12.03 27.87
N ASN A 136 16.08 -12.54 27.64
CA ASN A 136 17.23 -12.26 28.50
C ASN A 136 17.71 -10.80 28.36
N SER A 137 18.39 -10.29 29.38
CA SER A 137 18.83 -8.90 29.45
C SER A 137 19.74 -8.49 28.30
N SER A 138 20.57 -9.39 27.79
CA SER A 138 21.49 -9.10 26.67
C SER A 138 20.74 -8.91 25.34
N VAL A 139 19.71 -9.70 25.07
CA VAL A 139 18.85 -9.55 23.88
C VAL A 139 18.01 -8.28 23.98
N ARG A 140 17.46 -7.98 25.17
CA ARG A 140 16.79 -6.68 25.42
C ARG A 140 17.76 -5.54 25.13
N LEU A 141 18.97 -5.59 25.68
CA LEU A 141 19.98 -4.56 25.47
C LEU A 141 20.36 -4.40 23.99
N LEU A 142 20.61 -5.49 23.26
CA LEU A 142 20.92 -5.44 21.84
C LEU A 142 19.76 -4.89 21.01
N PHE A 143 18.52 -5.26 21.33
CA PHE A 143 17.34 -4.69 20.69
C PHE A 143 17.29 -3.18 20.93
N LEU A 144 17.39 -2.77 22.19
CA LEU A 144 17.36 -1.37 22.60
C LEU A 144 18.47 -0.57 21.90
N LEU A 145 19.70 -1.06 21.87
CA LEU A 145 20.82 -0.42 21.16
C LEU A 145 20.64 -0.36 19.64
N GLN A 146 20.09 -1.42 19.04
CA GLN A 146 19.83 -1.46 17.59
C GLN A 146 18.82 -0.40 17.16
N TYR A 147 17.86 -0.07 18.03
CA TYR A 147 16.76 0.85 17.74
C TYR A 147 16.88 2.22 18.44
N SER A 148 17.81 2.39 19.38
CA SER A 148 18.08 3.64 20.09
C SER A 148 19.18 4.49 19.45
N LYS A 149 19.44 4.34 18.14
CA LYS A 149 20.47 5.12 17.40
C LYS A 149 20.37 6.66 17.53
N ALA A 150 19.41 7.18 18.31
CA ALA A 150 19.21 8.58 18.61
C ALA A 150 19.11 8.96 20.11
N ASN A 151 19.40 8.12 21.12
CA ASN A 151 19.36 8.58 22.52
C ASN A 151 20.31 7.88 23.51
N GLU A 152 20.99 8.69 24.35
CA GLU A 152 22.05 8.29 25.29
C GLU A 152 21.55 7.72 26.64
N ASN A 153 20.26 7.38 26.81
CA ASN A 153 19.76 6.96 28.13
C ASN A 153 18.84 5.72 28.10
N PHE A 154 19.47 4.55 28.28
CA PHE A 154 18.88 3.21 28.24
C PHE A 154 17.78 2.98 29.30
N ASN A 155 18.03 3.38 30.55
CA ASN A 155 17.09 3.18 31.67
C ASN A 155 15.79 3.98 31.47
N ALA A 156 15.89 5.18 30.89
CA ALA A 156 14.72 5.98 30.56
C ALA A 156 13.86 5.31 29.48
N PHE A 157 14.45 4.60 28.51
CA PHE A 157 13.69 3.92 27.47
C PHE A 157 12.94 2.68 27.99
N GLU A 158 13.57 1.83 28.81
CA GLU A 158 12.90 0.67 29.40
C GLU A 158 11.74 1.11 30.31
N GLU A 159 11.97 2.12 31.16
CA GLU A 159 10.90 2.73 31.94
C GLU A 159 9.83 3.36 31.04
N ASN A 160 10.20 4.03 29.95
CA ASN A 160 9.23 4.67 29.05
C ASN A 160 8.42 3.64 28.24
N VAL A 161 8.98 2.50 27.82
CA VAL A 161 8.21 1.43 27.15
C VAL A 161 7.30 0.74 28.14
N VAL A 162 7.76 0.41 29.34
CA VAL A 162 6.91 -0.21 30.38
C VAL A 162 5.82 0.77 30.83
N ARG A 163 6.17 2.03 31.09
CA ARG A 163 5.24 3.12 31.40
C ARG A 163 4.28 3.35 30.25
N TRP A 164 4.73 3.29 29.00
CA TRP A 164 3.89 3.40 27.81
C TRP A 164 2.91 2.22 27.68
N VAL A 165 3.34 0.97 27.84
CA VAL A 165 2.42 -0.18 27.82
C VAL A 165 1.40 -0.10 28.95
N GLN A 166 1.81 0.40 30.12
CA GLN A 166 0.92 0.61 31.27
C GLN A 166 -0.03 1.80 31.06
N GLN A 167 0.45 2.88 30.45
CA GLN A 167 -0.33 4.07 30.11
C GLN A 167 -1.24 3.84 28.90
N TYR A 168 -0.92 2.96 27.96
CA TYR A 168 -1.80 2.56 26.86
C TYR A 168 -3.13 1.98 27.38
N LYS A 169 -3.10 1.35 28.56
CA LYS A 169 -4.32 0.89 29.25
C LYS A 169 -5.14 2.05 29.86
N ALA A 170 -4.53 3.23 30.04
CA ALA A 170 -5.19 4.44 30.51
C ALA A 170 -5.48 5.36 29.32
N LYS A 171 -6.73 5.78 29.13
CA LYS A 171 -7.23 6.58 27.97
C LYS A 171 -6.52 7.92 27.67
N HIS A 172 -5.44 8.29 28.36
CA HIS A 172 -4.87 9.64 28.40
C HIS A 172 -3.62 9.83 27.51
N MET A 173 -3.43 9.00 26.47
CA MET A 173 -2.23 9.03 25.61
C MET A 173 -2.00 10.40 24.92
N PHE A 174 -3.06 11.15 24.60
CA PHE A 174 -2.98 12.38 23.81
C PHE A 174 -3.07 13.69 24.61
N GLU A 175 -3.43 13.63 25.90
CA GLU A 175 -3.52 14.83 26.75
C GLU A 175 -2.14 15.35 27.20
N SER A 176 -1.12 14.50 27.12
CA SER A 176 0.27 14.86 27.41
C SER A 176 0.88 15.62 26.22
N LYS A 177 0.76 16.95 26.24
CA LYS A 177 1.54 17.88 25.37
C LYS A 177 3.06 17.66 25.44
N SER A 178 3.56 16.92 26.44
CA SER A 178 4.98 16.58 26.58
C SER A 178 5.45 15.39 25.74
N MET A 179 4.55 14.67 25.06
CA MET A 179 4.94 13.58 24.17
C MET A 179 5.16 14.10 22.75
N CYS A 180 6.00 15.13 22.68
CA CYS A 180 6.58 15.59 21.44
C CYS A 180 7.34 14.41 20.82
N TRP A 181 6.81 13.84 19.74
CA TRP A 181 7.62 13.37 18.62
C TRP A 181 8.83 12.53 19.03
N CYS A 182 8.64 11.38 19.68
CA CYS A 182 9.78 10.51 19.93
C CYS A 182 10.36 10.11 18.55
N PRO A 183 11.61 10.49 18.21
CA PRO A 183 12.17 10.32 16.86
C PRO A 183 12.24 8.85 16.42
N ILE A 184 12.16 7.94 17.39
CA ILE A 184 12.12 6.49 17.20
C ILE A 184 10.86 6.08 16.43
N TRP A 185 9.74 6.80 16.57
CA TRP A 185 8.48 6.50 15.88
C TRP A 185 8.42 7.14 14.48
N PHE A 186 9.11 8.26 14.26
CA PHE A 186 9.21 8.88 12.93
C PHE A 186 10.09 8.11 11.96
N ASN A 187 11.09 7.39 12.46
CA ASN A 187 11.87 6.48 11.62
C ASN A 187 11.21 5.10 11.44
N TRP A 188 10.22 4.75 12.28
CA TRP A 188 9.38 3.57 12.12
C TRP A 188 8.13 3.96 11.33
N THR A 189 8.31 4.39 10.08
CA THR A 189 7.24 4.64 9.13
C THR A 189 6.56 3.34 8.65
N SER A 190 6.51 2.27 9.44
CA SER A 190 5.75 1.09 9.04
C SER A 190 4.26 1.44 9.16
N ALA A 191 3.54 1.39 8.04
CA ALA A 191 2.09 1.66 8.01
C ALA A 191 1.27 0.70 8.91
N SER A 192 1.91 -0.32 9.47
CA SER A 192 1.40 -1.23 10.50
C SER A 192 1.07 -0.55 11.82
N LEU A 193 1.94 0.34 12.30
CA LEU A 193 1.84 0.97 13.62
C LEU A 193 0.63 1.89 13.75
N GLN A 194 0.20 2.41 12.60
CA GLN A 194 -0.82 3.43 12.52
C GLN A 194 -2.22 2.82 12.46
N SER A 195 -2.37 1.58 11.99
CA SER A 195 -3.69 0.94 11.86
C SER A 195 -4.45 0.80 13.20
N ARG A 196 -3.77 0.33 14.25
CA ARG A 196 -4.34 0.21 15.60
C ARG A 196 -4.35 1.51 16.39
N LEU A 197 -3.39 2.41 16.16
CA LEU A 197 -3.45 3.75 16.75
C LEU A 197 -4.72 4.47 16.33
N LEU A 198 -5.11 4.33 15.05
CA LEU A 198 -6.33 4.94 14.52
C LEU A 198 -7.61 4.36 15.13
N ASP A 199 -7.59 3.19 15.75
CA ASP A 199 -8.74 2.70 16.54
C ASP A 199 -8.94 3.47 17.84
N HIS A 200 -7.90 4.17 18.30
CA HIS A 200 -7.84 4.81 19.61
C HIS A 200 -7.67 6.34 19.54
N LEU A 201 -7.38 6.88 18.36
CA LEU A 201 -7.26 8.32 18.12
C LEU A 201 -8.65 8.97 18.09
N LEU A 202 -8.77 10.15 18.69
CA LEU A 202 -9.93 11.02 18.47
C LEU A 202 -9.93 11.52 17.01
N GLU A 203 -11.08 12.00 16.52
CA GLU A 203 -11.20 12.49 15.15
C GLU A 203 -10.20 13.62 14.86
N ASP A 204 -10.04 14.59 15.78
CA ASP A 204 -9.08 15.69 15.65
C ASP A 204 -7.62 15.21 15.57
N ASP A 205 -7.24 14.20 16.38
CA ASP A 205 -5.88 13.65 16.34
C ASP A 205 -5.65 12.84 15.06
N CYS A 206 -6.68 12.15 14.56
CA CYS A 206 -6.63 11.47 13.26
C CYS A 206 -6.38 12.45 12.13
N ILE A 207 -7.01 13.63 12.16
CA ILE A 207 -6.85 14.69 11.16
C ILE A 207 -5.38 15.16 11.10
N VAL A 208 -4.80 15.51 12.24
CA VAL A 208 -3.40 15.98 12.32
C VAL A 208 -2.43 14.89 11.84
N PHE A 209 -2.67 13.65 12.26
CA PHE A 209 -1.88 12.51 11.81
C PHE A 209 -2.01 12.29 10.29
N LEU A 210 -3.23 12.40 9.76
CA LEU A 210 -3.52 12.25 8.35
C LEU A 210 -2.84 13.31 7.51
N ASP A 211 -2.88 14.57 7.93
CA ASP A 211 -2.20 15.65 7.25
C ASP A 211 -0.70 15.39 7.19
N HIS A 212 -0.11 14.96 8.31
CA HIS A 212 1.29 14.56 8.32
C HIS A 212 1.59 13.42 7.33
N VAL A 213 0.74 12.39 7.28
CA VAL A 213 0.87 11.27 6.33
C VAL A 213 0.76 11.77 4.89
N PHE A 214 -0.26 12.55 4.58
CA PHE A 214 -0.48 13.11 3.25
C PHE A 214 0.58 14.13 2.85
N GLU A 215 1.30 14.76 3.77
CA GLU A 215 2.39 15.67 3.44
C GLU A 215 3.71 14.91 3.25
N ASN A 216 4.00 13.96 4.13
CA ASN A 216 5.36 13.44 4.30
C ASN A 216 5.57 12.01 3.80
N THR A 217 4.50 11.30 3.41
CA THR A 217 4.63 9.94 2.87
C THR A 217 3.94 9.75 1.52
N ASN A 218 4.46 8.75 0.79
CA ASN A 218 3.90 8.22 -0.44
C ASN A 218 3.25 6.84 -0.22
N LYS A 219 3.06 6.43 1.03
CA LYS A 219 2.45 5.14 1.38
C LYS A 219 0.94 5.16 1.11
N VAL A 220 0.57 4.80 -0.12
CA VAL A 220 -0.82 4.81 -0.61
C VAL A 220 -1.76 3.96 0.27
N HIS A 221 -1.33 2.78 0.72
CA HIS A 221 -2.15 1.89 1.57
C HIS A 221 -2.48 2.51 2.92
N LEU A 222 -1.53 3.22 3.52
CA LEU A 222 -1.75 3.92 4.77
C LEU A 222 -2.75 5.05 4.58
N ALA A 223 -2.50 5.90 3.59
CA ALA A 223 -3.38 7.02 3.28
C ALA A 223 -4.80 6.52 2.96
N ARG A 224 -4.92 5.42 2.21
CA ARG A 224 -6.17 4.71 1.94
C ARG A 224 -6.85 4.25 3.22
N PHE A 225 -6.15 3.48 4.06
CA PHE A 225 -6.68 2.96 5.32
C PHE A 225 -7.23 4.08 6.19
N CYS A 226 -6.46 5.15 6.38
CA CYS A 226 -6.86 6.28 7.20
C CYS A 226 -8.05 7.04 6.60
N MET A 227 -7.99 7.34 5.30
CA MET A 227 -9.02 8.09 4.58
C MET A 227 -10.39 7.42 4.71
N PHE A 228 -10.48 6.09 4.58
CA PHE A 228 -11.76 5.37 4.68
C PHE A 228 -12.33 5.23 6.10
N ARG A 229 -11.57 5.63 7.13
CA ARG A 229 -12.09 5.74 8.50
C ARG A 229 -12.70 7.10 8.81
N MET A 230 -12.42 8.09 7.97
CA MET A 230 -12.88 9.45 8.19
C MET A 230 -14.31 9.66 7.68
N SER A 231 -14.95 10.70 8.20
CA SER A 231 -16.23 11.20 7.70
C SER A 231 -16.17 11.51 6.20
N VAL A 232 -17.34 11.50 5.54
CA VAL A 232 -17.41 11.80 4.09
C VAL A 232 -16.94 13.24 3.85
N GLU A 233 -17.33 14.14 4.75
CA GLU A 233 -17.02 15.56 4.75
C GLU A 233 -15.51 15.79 4.79
N TYR A 234 -14.79 15.08 5.68
CA TYR A 234 -13.34 15.20 5.75
C TYR A 234 -12.63 14.61 4.53
N ARG A 235 -13.16 13.51 3.96
CA ARG A 235 -12.62 12.97 2.69
C ARG A 235 -12.76 13.96 1.54
N GLU A 236 -13.87 14.69 1.47
CA GLU A 236 -14.05 15.75 0.47
C GLU A 236 -13.10 16.93 0.70
N ASP A 237 -12.82 17.29 1.95
CA ASP A 237 -11.80 18.28 2.29
C ASP A 237 -10.39 17.83 1.89
N LEU A 238 -10.00 16.60 2.23
CA LEU A 238 -8.72 16.00 1.80
C LEU A 238 -8.57 16.00 0.28
N LEU A 239 -9.64 15.69 -0.46
CA LEU A 239 -9.64 15.71 -1.91
C LEU A 239 -9.33 17.11 -2.47
N LYS A 240 -9.81 18.17 -1.81
CA LYS A 240 -9.52 19.56 -2.19
C LYS A 240 -8.09 19.98 -1.84
N ARG A 241 -7.60 19.56 -0.68
CA ARG A 241 -6.24 19.92 -0.19
C ARG A 241 -5.13 19.14 -0.91
N PHE A 242 -5.36 17.86 -1.19
CA PHE A 242 -4.37 16.95 -1.76
C PHE A 242 -4.91 16.17 -2.98
N PRO A 243 -5.38 16.84 -4.04
CA PRO A 243 -6.11 16.20 -5.14
C PRO A 243 -5.31 15.08 -5.82
N LEU A 244 -4.02 15.30 -6.09
CA LEU A 244 -3.16 14.27 -6.69
C LEU A 244 -3.06 13.00 -5.83
N LYS A 245 -2.86 13.15 -4.51
CA LYS A 245 -2.67 12.01 -3.61
C LYS A 245 -3.97 11.23 -3.43
N VAL A 246 -5.10 11.93 -3.27
CA VAL A 246 -6.42 11.27 -3.14
C VAL A 246 -6.80 10.56 -4.45
N LEU A 247 -6.60 11.21 -5.61
CA LEU A 247 -6.85 10.57 -6.90
C LEU A 247 -5.94 9.36 -7.13
N ARG A 248 -4.66 9.41 -6.73
CA ARG A 248 -3.75 8.25 -6.75
C ARG A 248 -4.25 7.11 -5.86
N ILE A 249 -4.80 7.40 -4.69
CA ILE A 249 -5.43 6.38 -3.83
C ILE A 249 -6.64 5.75 -4.53
N TYR A 250 -7.47 6.55 -5.20
CA TYR A 250 -8.59 6.02 -5.97
C TYR A 250 -8.16 5.24 -7.21
N LEU A 251 -6.91 5.36 -7.70
CA LEU A 251 -6.32 4.47 -8.70
C LEU A 251 -5.73 3.17 -8.11
N SER A 252 -5.84 2.93 -6.81
CA SER A 252 -5.43 1.67 -6.18
C SER A 252 -6.61 0.74 -6.01
N TRP A 253 -6.36 -0.57 -6.13
CA TRP A 253 -7.34 -1.59 -5.80
C TRP A 253 -7.76 -1.44 -4.33
N PRO A 254 -9.06 -1.54 -3.96
CA PRO A 254 -10.25 -1.74 -4.78
C PRO A 254 -11.03 -0.43 -5.09
N CYS A 255 -10.37 0.72 -5.07
CA CYS A 255 -11.00 2.04 -4.99
C CYS A 255 -11.29 2.73 -6.35
N HIS A 256 -10.98 2.08 -7.48
CA HIS A 256 -11.11 2.62 -8.85
C HIS A 256 -12.45 3.30 -9.16
N HIS A 257 -13.54 2.77 -8.60
CA HIS A 257 -14.88 3.29 -8.82
C HIS A 257 -15.11 4.73 -8.29
N PHE A 258 -14.29 5.21 -7.36
CA PHE A 258 -14.37 6.59 -6.88
C PHE A 258 -13.61 7.61 -7.75
N PHE A 259 -12.72 7.13 -8.62
CA PHE A 259 -11.73 7.99 -9.28
C PHE A 259 -12.36 9.08 -10.16
N LEU A 260 -13.23 8.71 -11.09
CA LEU A 260 -13.80 9.67 -12.05
C LEU A 260 -14.71 10.70 -11.36
N ASP A 261 -15.48 10.27 -10.35
CA ASP A 261 -16.37 11.16 -9.60
C ASP A 261 -15.56 12.15 -8.76
N ALA A 262 -14.47 11.70 -8.14
CA ALA A 262 -13.55 12.58 -7.42
C ALA A 262 -12.85 13.56 -8.36
N ALA A 263 -12.37 13.10 -9.53
CA ALA A 263 -11.70 13.95 -10.51
C ALA A 263 -12.60 15.10 -10.99
N ASN A 264 -13.89 14.83 -11.23
CA ASN A 264 -14.85 15.86 -11.65
C ASN A 264 -15.06 16.97 -10.62
N LYS A 265 -14.73 16.74 -9.34
CA LYS A 265 -14.86 17.73 -8.27
C LYS A 265 -13.65 18.66 -8.13
N VAL A 266 -12.51 18.33 -8.75
CA VAL A 266 -11.23 19.01 -8.47
C VAL A 266 -10.46 19.47 -9.71
N TRP A 267 -11.10 19.55 -10.87
CA TRP A 267 -10.45 20.02 -12.10
C TRP A 267 -9.76 21.38 -11.93
N ASP A 268 -10.46 22.35 -11.34
CA ASP A 268 -9.94 23.71 -11.11
C ASP A 268 -8.84 23.77 -10.04
N LEU A 269 -8.71 22.70 -9.23
CA LEU A 269 -7.72 22.58 -8.16
C LEU A 269 -6.53 21.71 -8.58
N LEU A 270 -6.52 21.16 -9.79
CA LEU A 270 -5.51 20.20 -10.25
C LEU A 270 -4.50 20.88 -11.17
N PRO A 271 -3.26 21.17 -10.71
CA PRO A 271 -2.21 21.72 -11.55
C PRO A 271 -1.88 20.81 -12.74
N GLY A 272 -1.43 21.40 -13.86
CA GLY A 272 -1.06 20.65 -15.07
C GLY A 272 -0.01 19.55 -14.84
N ASN A 273 0.97 19.79 -13.96
CA ASN A 273 1.95 18.76 -13.56
C ASN A 273 1.31 17.60 -12.79
N HIS A 274 0.33 17.86 -11.92
CA HIS A 274 -0.40 16.79 -11.22
C HIS A 274 -1.28 15.99 -12.19
N PHE A 275 -1.92 16.66 -13.15
CA PHE A 275 -2.67 16.01 -14.21
C PHE A 275 -1.77 15.10 -15.06
N PHE A 276 -0.61 15.58 -15.49
CA PHE A 276 0.42 14.78 -16.17
C PHE A 276 0.83 13.55 -15.34
N CYS A 277 1.08 13.73 -14.03
CA CYS A 277 1.42 12.61 -13.13
C CYS A 277 0.31 11.54 -13.08
N LEU A 278 -0.97 11.93 -13.04
CA LEU A 278 -2.08 10.97 -13.05
C LEU A 278 -2.15 10.18 -14.36
N LEU A 279 -1.97 10.84 -15.50
CA LEU A 279 -1.90 10.16 -16.80
C LEU A 279 -0.74 9.16 -16.84
N HIS A 280 0.42 9.54 -16.33
CA HIS A 280 1.58 8.65 -16.21
C HIS A 280 1.29 7.44 -15.32
N ILE A 281 0.63 7.62 -14.19
CA ILE A 281 0.25 6.49 -13.32
C ILE A 281 -0.70 5.55 -14.07
N ILE A 282 -1.75 6.07 -14.71
CA ILE A 282 -2.73 5.22 -15.42
C ILE A 282 -2.07 4.49 -16.61
N ILE A 283 -1.29 5.19 -17.43
CA ILE A 283 -0.69 4.60 -18.62
C ILE A 283 0.43 3.64 -18.24
N CYS A 284 1.43 4.11 -17.49
CA CYS A 284 2.64 3.34 -17.27
C CYS A 284 2.45 2.28 -16.17
N GLN A 285 1.82 2.64 -15.05
CA GLN A 285 1.74 1.74 -13.90
C GLN A 285 0.52 0.82 -13.93
N LYS A 286 -0.50 1.12 -14.75
CA LYS A 286 -1.72 0.30 -14.83
C LYS A 286 -1.85 -0.39 -16.18
N ILE A 287 -1.87 0.36 -17.29
CA ILE A 287 -2.10 -0.22 -18.62
C ILE A 287 -0.87 -0.97 -19.14
N VAL A 288 0.30 -0.33 -19.15
CA VAL A 288 1.55 -0.93 -19.66
C VAL A 288 1.98 -2.09 -18.79
N ASP A 289 1.82 -1.96 -17.47
CA ASP A 289 2.03 -3.05 -16.51
C ASP A 289 0.90 -4.10 -16.52
N LEU A 290 -0.04 -4.05 -17.47
CA LEU A 290 -1.04 -5.10 -17.69
C LEU A 290 -1.88 -5.43 -16.44
N TRP A 291 -2.30 -4.40 -15.71
CA TRP A 291 -3.24 -4.58 -14.63
C TRP A 291 -4.63 -4.90 -15.19
N GLU A 292 -5.16 -6.06 -14.83
CA GLU A 292 -6.43 -6.61 -15.32
C GLU A 292 -7.55 -6.48 -14.27
N ASP A 293 -7.29 -5.90 -13.10
CA ASP A 293 -8.24 -5.79 -11.99
C ASP A 293 -9.32 -4.71 -12.20
N PHE A 294 -9.14 -3.85 -13.20
CA PHE A 294 -10.06 -2.82 -13.64
C PHE A 294 -9.85 -2.49 -15.12
N ASP A 295 -10.88 -1.98 -15.80
CA ASP A 295 -10.73 -1.48 -17.18
C ASP A 295 -10.07 -0.08 -17.18
N TYR A 296 -8.75 -0.06 -17.03
CA TYR A 296 -7.99 1.18 -17.01
C TYR A 296 -7.94 1.90 -18.37
N VAL A 297 -8.13 1.18 -19.48
CA VAL A 297 -8.20 1.79 -20.82
C VAL A 297 -9.46 2.64 -20.93
N GLU A 298 -10.60 2.09 -20.52
CA GLU A 298 -11.85 2.84 -20.50
C GLU A 298 -11.82 3.95 -19.44
N LEU A 299 -11.22 3.71 -18.28
CA LEU A 299 -10.96 4.76 -17.28
C LEU A 299 -10.17 5.93 -17.87
N LEU A 300 -9.09 5.64 -18.59
CA LEU A 300 -8.23 6.65 -19.22
C LEU A 300 -9.00 7.45 -20.27
N ARG A 301 -9.78 6.77 -21.13
CA ARG A 301 -10.61 7.43 -22.15
C ARG A 301 -11.62 8.38 -21.52
N GLN A 302 -12.31 7.92 -20.48
CA GLN A 302 -13.29 8.75 -19.79
C GLN A 302 -12.65 9.91 -19.05
N PHE A 303 -11.53 9.66 -18.37
CA PHE A 303 -10.76 10.69 -17.68
C PHE A 303 -10.34 11.77 -18.68
N TRP A 304 -9.66 11.40 -19.77
CA TRP A 304 -9.21 12.31 -20.82
C TRP A 304 -10.35 13.09 -21.47
N ARG A 305 -11.46 12.43 -21.80
CA ARG A 305 -12.63 13.08 -22.41
C ARG A 305 -13.24 14.15 -21.50
N ARG A 306 -13.29 13.88 -20.18
CA ARG A 306 -13.86 14.79 -19.18
C ARG A 306 -12.89 15.90 -18.76
N SER A 307 -11.59 15.76 -19.06
CA SER A 307 -10.59 16.76 -18.68
C SER A 307 -10.81 18.10 -19.39
N PRO A 308 -10.66 19.23 -18.69
CA PRO A 308 -10.62 20.56 -19.30
C PRO A 308 -9.48 20.73 -20.31
N ASP A 309 -9.69 21.56 -21.33
CA ASP A 309 -8.71 21.74 -22.41
C ASP A 309 -7.39 22.36 -21.95
N HIS A 310 -7.40 23.23 -20.94
CA HIS A 310 -6.18 23.81 -20.39
C HIS A 310 -5.26 22.73 -19.78
N LEU A 311 -5.81 21.65 -19.20
CA LEU A 311 -5.03 20.52 -18.71
C LEU A 311 -4.52 19.63 -19.83
N LYS A 312 -5.32 19.44 -20.89
CA LYS A 312 -4.90 18.70 -22.09
C LYS A 312 -3.72 19.39 -22.77
N GLN A 313 -3.78 20.71 -22.90
CA GLN A 313 -2.69 21.52 -23.45
C GLN A 313 -1.38 21.38 -22.66
N CYS A 314 -1.44 21.17 -21.33
CA CYS A 314 -0.24 20.94 -20.52
C CYS A 314 0.51 19.65 -20.87
N VAL A 315 -0.13 18.69 -21.53
CA VAL A 315 0.50 17.43 -21.90
C VAL A 315 0.82 17.34 -23.40
N GLU A 316 0.28 18.25 -24.22
CA GLU A 316 0.63 18.33 -25.64
C GLU A 316 2.15 18.52 -25.82
N GLY A 317 2.74 17.74 -26.73
CA GLY A 317 4.19 17.77 -27.01
C GLY A 317 5.07 17.02 -25.99
N THR A 318 4.48 16.32 -25.02
CA THR A 318 5.21 15.40 -24.14
C THR A 318 5.21 13.97 -24.70
N ASP A 319 6.21 13.17 -24.35
CA ASP A 319 6.33 11.77 -24.82
C ASP A 319 5.09 10.92 -24.48
N ILE A 320 4.44 11.21 -23.35
CA ILE A 320 3.23 10.45 -22.93
C ILE A 320 2.01 10.78 -23.79
N PHE A 321 1.98 11.94 -24.44
CA PHE A 321 0.83 12.38 -25.23
C PHE A 321 0.61 11.48 -26.44
N GLU A 322 1.66 11.08 -27.13
CA GLU A 322 1.55 10.17 -28.28
C GLU A 322 0.95 8.83 -27.86
N ILE A 323 1.45 8.26 -26.74
CA ILE A 323 0.95 7.01 -26.16
C ILE A 323 -0.51 7.16 -25.74
N LEU A 324 -0.84 8.24 -25.05
CA LEU A 324 -2.20 8.56 -24.62
C LEU A 324 -3.15 8.59 -25.82
N MET A 325 -2.79 9.31 -26.88
CA MET A 325 -3.65 9.44 -28.06
C MET A 325 -3.81 8.12 -28.80
N GLU A 326 -2.78 7.28 -28.83
CA GLU A 326 -2.88 5.92 -29.38
C GLU A 326 -3.89 5.08 -28.59
N ILE A 327 -3.75 5.04 -27.26
CA ILE A 327 -4.66 4.28 -26.37
C ILE A 327 -6.09 4.81 -26.48
N VAL A 328 -6.27 6.12 -26.50
CA VAL A 328 -7.59 6.75 -26.57
C VAL A 328 -8.28 6.44 -27.90
N LYS A 329 -7.57 6.49 -29.03
CA LYS A 329 -8.13 6.27 -30.37
C LYS A 329 -8.35 4.80 -30.70
N HIS A 330 -7.37 3.96 -30.38
CA HIS A 330 -7.30 2.58 -30.86
C HIS A 330 -7.50 1.55 -29.75
N GLY A 331 -7.44 1.96 -28.49
CA GLY A 331 -7.34 1.04 -27.36
C GLY A 331 -5.92 0.59 -27.13
N PHE A 332 -5.75 -0.38 -26.23
CA PHE A 332 -4.44 -0.96 -25.93
C PHE A 332 -4.41 -2.43 -26.35
N HIS A 333 -3.53 -2.76 -27.29
CA HIS A 333 -3.21 -4.13 -27.67
C HIS A 333 -1.73 -4.38 -27.39
N GLN A 334 -1.44 -5.31 -26.49
CA GLN A 334 -0.07 -5.61 -26.04
C GLN A 334 0.88 -5.97 -27.19
N LYS A 335 0.37 -6.59 -28.26
CA LYS A 335 1.14 -6.98 -29.44
C LYS A 335 1.67 -5.80 -30.25
N ASP A 336 1.01 -4.65 -30.11
CA ASP A 336 1.29 -3.46 -30.90
C ASP A 336 2.14 -2.45 -30.13
N ALA A 337 2.34 -2.64 -28.82
CA ALA A 337 3.15 -1.76 -27.98
C ALA A 337 4.62 -1.80 -28.44
N PRO A 338 5.18 -0.68 -28.94
CA PRO A 338 6.57 -0.66 -29.38
C PRO A 338 7.56 -1.09 -28.29
N ARG A 339 8.49 -1.98 -28.63
CA ARG A 339 9.49 -2.55 -27.70
C ARG A 339 10.34 -1.49 -26.96
N HIS A 340 10.48 -0.29 -27.51
CA HIS A 340 11.19 0.81 -26.85
C HIS A 340 10.43 1.41 -25.66
N PHE A 341 9.10 1.26 -25.59
CA PHE A 341 8.33 1.65 -24.41
C PHE A 341 8.65 0.79 -23.19
N PHE A 342 8.85 -0.51 -23.40
CA PHE A 342 9.23 -1.43 -22.33
C PHE A 342 10.67 -1.19 -21.83
N LEU A 343 11.58 -0.72 -22.69
CA LEU A 343 12.96 -0.40 -22.29
C LEU A 343 13.03 0.87 -21.43
N HIS A 344 12.14 1.85 -21.66
CA HIS A 344 12.02 3.00 -20.77
C HIS A 344 11.30 2.61 -19.47
N ALA A 345 10.17 1.92 -19.53
CA ALA A 345 9.38 1.53 -18.36
C ALA A 345 10.12 0.54 -17.41
N ASN A 346 10.72 -0.53 -17.94
CA ASN A 346 11.38 -1.56 -17.13
C ASN A 346 12.84 -1.23 -16.76
N GLY A 347 13.46 -0.25 -17.42
CA GLY A 347 14.88 0.04 -17.26
C GLY A 347 15.22 1.10 -16.21
N TYR A 348 14.38 2.12 -16.00
CA TYR A 348 14.81 3.32 -15.23
C TYR A 348 13.68 4.12 -14.54
N TYR A 349 12.43 3.68 -14.57
CA TYR A 349 11.31 4.33 -13.87
C TYR A 349 10.83 3.50 -12.67
N ASN A 350 11.74 3.32 -11.71
CA ASN A 350 11.35 2.90 -10.38
C ASN A 350 10.30 3.90 -9.82
N VAL A 351 9.35 3.46 -8.99
CA VAL A 351 8.38 4.33 -8.28
C VAL A 351 9.09 5.49 -7.60
N ALA A 352 10.31 5.25 -7.12
CA ALA A 352 11.24 6.24 -6.57
C ALA A 352 11.57 7.40 -7.52
N ARG A 353 11.54 7.23 -8.86
CA ARG A 353 11.80 8.30 -9.84
C ARG A 353 10.55 9.12 -10.17
N CYS A 354 9.35 8.52 -10.17
CA CYS A 354 8.10 9.29 -10.17
C CYS A 354 8.00 10.11 -8.88
N ASP A 355 8.27 9.49 -7.73
CA ASP A 355 8.31 10.19 -6.44
C ASP A 355 9.45 11.22 -6.39
N TYR A 356 10.59 11.00 -7.05
CA TYR A 356 11.67 11.99 -7.22
C TYR A 356 11.31 13.12 -8.18
N LEU A 357 10.62 12.84 -9.29
CA LEU A 357 10.11 13.86 -10.21
C LEU A 357 9.02 14.69 -9.52
N ILE A 358 8.11 14.05 -8.79
CA ILE A 358 7.13 14.70 -7.91
C ILE A 358 7.85 15.55 -6.86
N TYR A 359 8.85 15.01 -6.16
CA TYR A 359 9.66 15.74 -5.17
C TYR A 359 10.40 16.93 -5.78
N LYS A 360 10.97 16.76 -6.98
CA LYS A 360 11.73 17.81 -7.69
C LYS A 360 10.80 18.90 -8.24
N ILE A 361 9.61 18.55 -8.70
CA ILE A 361 8.60 19.50 -9.16
C ILE A 361 8.01 20.27 -7.96
N ILE A 362 7.74 19.60 -6.83
CA ILE A 362 7.24 20.22 -5.60
C ILE A 362 8.28 21.19 -4.98
N LYS A 363 9.58 20.88 -5.08
CA LYS A 363 10.65 21.72 -4.48
C LYS A 363 11.07 22.93 -5.34
N HIS A 364 10.55 23.04 -6.56
CA HIS A 364 10.85 24.16 -7.48
C HIS A 364 9.65 25.10 -7.71
N GLN A 365 8.61 25.00 -6.88
CA GLN A 365 7.61 26.03 -6.62
C GLN A 365 7.88 26.64 -5.25
#